data_AF-A0A651GCN6-F1
#
_entry.id   AF-A0A651GCN6-F1
#
_cell.length_a   1.000
_cell.length_b   1.000
_cell.length_c   1.000
_cell.angle_alpha   90.00
_cell.angle_beta   90.00
_cell.angle_gamma   90.00
#
_symmetry.space_group_name_H-M   'P 1'
#
loop_
_entity.id
_entity.type
_entity.pdbx_description
1 polymer ?
#
loop_
_entity_poly.entity_id
_entity_poly.type
_entity_poly.pdbx_seq_one_letter_code
_entity_poly.pdbx_strand_id
1 'polypeptide(L)'
;MGQMDPFSLFLRNALRARGLTQKMFAQRVKCSYPFLNNVVRGLRGAPDNVETWADELQLEGSQREDFLNLAALSRAEPRIRELIIAHERQSQGDQEIKVPRYLLRQVDERNDDT
;
A
#
# COMPACT_ATOMS: atom_id res chain seq x y z
N MET A 1 -20.50 2.45 10.68
CA MET A 1 -19.93 2.08 9.37
C MET A 1 -18.43 2.08 9.52
N GLY A 2 -17.76 0.94 9.32
CA GLY A 2 -16.30 0.88 9.38
C GLY A 2 -15.71 1.79 8.31
N GLN A 3 -14.80 2.69 8.71
CA GLN A 3 -14.11 3.57 7.78
C GLN A 3 -13.32 2.70 6.79
N MET A 4 -13.69 2.76 5.52
CA MET A 4 -12.99 2.07 4.45
C MET A 4 -11.57 2.64 4.37
N ASP A 5 -10.56 1.78 4.37
CA ASP A 5 -9.18 2.26 4.33
C ASP A 5 -8.87 2.90 2.95
N PRO A 6 -7.90 3.82 2.90
CA PRO A 6 -7.60 4.57 1.67
C PRO A 6 -7.22 3.69 0.47
N PHE A 7 -6.54 2.56 0.69
CA PHE A 7 -6.17 1.63 -0.39
C PHE A 7 -7.41 0.99 -1.01
N SER A 8 -8.32 0.47 -0.18
CA SER A 8 -9.57 -0.13 -0.63
C SER A 8 -10.43 0.85 -1.43
N LEU A 9 -10.47 2.11 -1.00
CA LEU A 9 -11.17 3.18 -1.72
C LEU A 9 -10.51 3.47 -3.07
N PHE A 10 -9.18 3.60 -3.10
CA PHE A 10 -8.42 3.82 -4.32
C PHE A 10 -8.64 2.69 -5.33
N LEU A 11 -8.48 1.43 -4.89
CA LEU A 11 -8.67 0.25 -5.73
C LEU A 11 -10.07 0.21 -6.34
N ARG A 12 -11.11 0.49 -5.54
CA ARG A 12 -12.49 0.53 -6.03
C ARG A 12 -12.69 1.60 -7.11
N ASN A 13 -12.09 2.77 -6.93
CA ASN A 13 -12.18 3.87 -7.89
C ASN A 13 -11.41 3.53 -9.18
N ALA A 14 -10.22 2.94 -9.07
CA ALA A 14 -9.41 2.50 -10.21
C ALA A 14 -10.13 1.43 -11.04
N LEU A 15 -10.74 0.43 -10.40
CA LEU A 15 -11.55 -0.58 -11.07
C LEU A 15 -12.72 0.04 -11.84
N ARG A 16 -13.43 0.98 -11.19
CA ARG A 16 -14.55 1.70 -11.83
C ARG A 16 -14.10 2.53 -13.03
N ALA A 17 -12.99 3.26 -12.90
CA ALA A 17 -12.43 4.07 -13.98
C ALA A 17 -12.02 3.21 -15.19
N ARG A 18 -11.55 1.99 -14.95
CA ARG A 18 -11.19 1.01 -15.99
C ARG A 18 -12.35 0.18 -16.53
N GLY A 19 -13.58 0.40 -16.02
CA GLY A 19 -14.73 -0.43 -16.39
C GLY A 19 -14.59 -1.91 -16.01
N LEU A 20 -13.74 -2.22 -15.03
CA LEU A 20 -13.45 -3.58 -14.60
C LEU A 20 -14.37 -4.00 -13.46
N THR A 21 -15.01 -5.15 -13.61
CA THR A 21 -15.65 -5.81 -12.47
C THR A 21 -14.59 -6.46 -11.59
N GLN A 22 -14.87 -6.61 -10.29
CA GLN A 22 -13.98 -7.32 -9.37
C GLN A 22 -13.70 -8.75 -9.85
N LYS A 23 -14.70 -9.46 -10.40
CA LYS A 23 -14.53 -10.82 -10.93
C LYS A 23 -13.57 -10.87 -12.11
N MET A 24 -13.69 -9.94 -13.06
CA MET A 24 -12.77 -9.85 -14.19
C MET A 24 -11.36 -9.51 -13.72
N PHE A 25 -11.22 -8.52 -12.84
CA PHE A 25 -9.92 -8.14 -12.32
C PHE A 25 -9.23 -9.30 -11.59
N ALA A 26 -9.94 -9.99 -10.69
CA ALA A 26 -9.43 -11.15 -9.97
C ALA A 26 -8.87 -12.23 -10.92
N GLN A 27 -9.59 -12.49 -12.02
CA GLN A 27 -9.12 -13.44 -13.05
C GLN A 27 -7.81 -12.97 -13.71
N ARG A 28 -7.70 -11.68 -14.02
CA ARG A 28 -6.52 -11.12 -14.70
C ARG A 28 -5.28 -11.11 -13.81
N VAL A 29 -5.43 -10.73 -12.54
CA VAL A 29 -4.33 -10.73 -11.56
C VAL A 29 -4.13 -12.09 -10.87
N LYS A 30 -4.81 -13.15 -11.36
CA LYS A 30 -4.71 -14.53 -10.88
C LYS A 30 -4.93 -14.66 -9.37
N CYS A 31 -5.89 -13.92 -8.81
CA CYS A 31 -6.30 -14.04 -7.42
C CYS A 31 -7.75 -14.54 -7.29
N SER A 32 -8.13 -15.03 -6.11
CA SER A 32 -9.51 -15.47 -5.90
C SER A 32 -10.45 -14.29 -5.70
N TYR A 33 -11.66 -14.37 -6.26
CA TYR A 33 -12.68 -13.35 -6.07
C TYR A 33 -13.01 -13.07 -4.59
N PRO A 34 -13.15 -14.08 -3.70
CA PRO A 34 -13.37 -13.84 -2.27
C PRO A 34 -12.23 -13.03 -1.62
N PHE A 35 -10.98 -13.30 -2.01
CA PHE A 35 -9.83 -12.54 -1.53
C PHE A 35 -9.93 -11.08 -1.96
N LEU A 36 -10.12 -10.83 -3.27
CA LEU A 36 -10.25 -9.47 -3.79
C LEU A 36 -11.43 -8.73 -3.15
N ASN A 37 -12.58 -9.38 -2.96
CA ASN A 37 -13.74 -8.77 -2.33
C ASN A 37 -13.45 -8.38 -0.88
N ASN A 38 -12.70 -9.18 -0.12
CA ASN A 38 -12.29 -8.81 1.23
C ASN A 38 -11.32 -7.63 1.23
N VAL A 39 -10.38 -7.58 0.27
CA VAL A 39 -9.49 -6.42 0.08
C VAL A 39 -10.31 -5.19 -0.27
N VAL A 40 -11.19 -5.24 -1.26
CA VAL A 40 -12.04 -4.09 -1.66
C VAL A 40 -12.95 -3.62 -0.52
N ARG A 41 -13.33 -4.49 0.42
CA ARG A 41 -14.12 -4.10 1.60
C ARG A 41 -13.28 -3.56 2.76
N GLY A 42 -11.96 -3.51 2.65
CA GLY A 42 -11.04 -3.12 3.72
C GLY A 42 -10.97 -4.15 4.87
N LEU A 43 -11.40 -5.39 4.63
CA LEU A 43 -11.33 -6.48 5.60
C LEU A 43 -9.97 -7.19 5.57
N ARG A 44 -9.16 -6.92 4.53
CA ARG A 44 -7.82 -7.48 4.37
C ARG A 44 -6.92 -6.46 3.68
N GLY A 45 -5.65 -6.40 4.07
CA GLY A 45 -4.65 -5.58 3.39
C GLY A 45 -4.35 -6.08 1.98
N ALA A 46 -3.66 -5.23 1.20
CA ALA A 46 -3.16 -5.57 -0.12
C ALA A 46 -2.30 -6.84 -0.11
N PRO A 47 -2.23 -7.60 -1.22
CA PRO A 47 -1.28 -8.70 -1.35
C PRO A 47 0.16 -8.20 -1.50
N ASP A 48 1.13 -9.09 -1.37
CA ASP A 48 2.54 -8.76 -1.56
C ASP A 48 2.89 -8.43 -3.01
N ASN A 49 2.20 -9.05 -3.98
CA ASN A 49 2.42 -8.84 -5.41
C ASN A 49 1.57 -7.68 -5.98
N VAL A 50 1.32 -6.64 -5.20
CA VAL A 50 0.43 -5.51 -5.57
C VAL A 50 0.92 -4.72 -6.80
N GLU A 51 2.20 -4.81 -7.15
CA GLU A 51 2.74 -4.22 -8.39
C GLU A 51 2.05 -4.77 -9.63
N THR A 52 1.76 -6.09 -9.66
CA THR A 52 1.03 -6.71 -10.77
C THR A 52 -0.40 -6.19 -10.90
N TRP A 53 -0.98 -5.70 -9.80
CA TRP A 53 -2.30 -5.07 -9.80
C TRP A 53 -2.21 -3.67 -10.39
N ALA A 54 -1.15 -2.93 -10.07
CA ALA A 54 -0.90 -1.62 -10.66
C ALA A 54 -0.68 -1.72 -12.17
N ASP A 55 0.04 -2.75 -12.64
CA ASP A 55 0.24 -3.02 -14.07
C ASP A 55 -1.09 -3.32 -14.78
N GLU A 56 -1.93 -4.18 -14.21
CA GLU A 56 -3.24 -4.51 -14.77
C GLU A 56 -4.21 -3.32 -14.76
N LEU A 57 -4.12 -2.47 -13.74
CA LEU A 57 -4.83 -1.19 -13.68
C LEU A 57 -4.19 -0.10 -14.57
N GLN A 58 -3.08 -0.43 -15.24
CA GLN A 58 -2.26 0.45 -16.06
C GLN A 58 -1.99 1.80 -15.35
N LEU A 59 -1.62 1.73 -14.08
CA LEU A 59 -1.25 2.90 -13.29
C LEU A 59 0.20 3.26 -13.57
N GLU A 60 0.44 4.55 -13.81
CA GLU A 60 1.73 5.11 -14.18
C GLU A 60 2.06 6.33 -13.32
N GLY A 61 3.35 6.69 -13.25
CA GLY A 61 3.84 7.86 -12.53
C GLY A 61 3.34 7.93 -11.09
N SER A 62 2.86 9.12 -10.70
CA SER A 62 2.38 9.37 -9.34
C SER A 62 1.21 8.48 -8.92
N GLN A 63 0.32 8.11 -9.84
CA GLN A 63 -0.81 7.22 -9.51
C GLN A 63 -0.34 5.82 -9.11
N ARG A 64 0.72 5.34 -9.75
CA ARG A 64 1.35 4.07 -9.39
C ARG A 64 1.98 4.16 -8.01
N GLU A 65 2.77 5.20 -7.77
CA GLU A 65 3.43 5.41 -6.48
C GLU A 65 2.42 5.50 -5.34
N ASP A 66 1.37 6.31 -5.50
CA ASP A 66 0.29 6.43 -4.53
C ASP A 66 -0.36 5.08 -4.24
N PHE A 67 -0.65 4.30 -5.27
CA PHE A 67 -1.26 2.99 -5.12
C PHE A 67 -0.37 2.02 -4.33
N LEU A 68 0.93 1.99 -4.62
CA LEU A 68 1.90 1.13 -3.93
C LEU A 68 2.13 1.57 -2.48
N ASN A 69 2.19 2.87 -2.23
CA ASN A 69 2.32 3.44 -0.89
C ASN A 69 1.10 3.10 -0.02
N LEU A 70 -0.10 3.28 -0.57
CA LEU A 70 -1.36 2.91 0.09
C LEU A 70 -1.42 1.40 0.35
N ALA A 71 -0.96 0.58 -0.59
CA ALA A 71 -0.89 -0.87 -0.42
C ALA A 71 0.04 -1.25 0.75
N ALA A 72 1.22 -0.64 0.84
CA ALA A 72 2.14 -0.85 1.96
C ALA A 72 1.49 -0.44 3.30
N LEU A 73 0.82 0.72 3.35
CA LEU A 73 0.13 1.19 4.54
C LEU A 73 -1.02 0.27 4.98
N SER A 74 -1.72 -0.32 4.01
CA SER A 74 -2.82 -1.27 4.28
C SER A 74 -2.32 -2.57 4.95
N ARG A 75 -1.08 -2.97 4.68
CA ARG A 75 -0.41 -4.14 5.28
C ARG A 75 0.29 -3.83 6.60
N ALA A 76 0.64 -2.57 6.83
CA ALA A 76 1.33 -2.16 8.04
C ALA A 76 0.53 -2.51 9.31
N GLU A 77 1.24 -2.95 10.35
CA GLU A 77 0.63 -3.19 11.65
C GLU A 77 -0.07 -1.93 12.17
N PRO A 78 -1.19 -2.06 12.92
CA PRO A 78 -1.93 -0.90 13.43
C PRO A 78 -1.04 0.12 14.15
N ARG A 79 -0.08 -0.36 14.94
CA ARG A 79 0.92 0.48 15.64
C ARG A 79 1.78 1.31 14.69
N ILE A 80 2.24 0.72 13.58
CA ILE A 80 3.04 1.44 12.57
C ILE A 80 2.17 2.48 11.85
N ARG A 81 0.92 2.13 11.53
CA ARG A 81 -0.02 3.06 10.91
C ARG A 81 -0.31 4.27 11.80
N GLU A 82 -0.51 4.05 13.09
CA GLU A 82 -0.70 5.11 14.09
C GLU A 82 0.53 6.03 14.18
N LEU A 83 1.74 5.46 14.16
CA LEU A 83 2.98 6.24 14.16
C LEU A 83 3.12 7.11 12.90
N ILE A 84 2.81 6.57 11.71
CA ILE A 84 2.84 7.34 10.46
C ILE A 84 1.84 8.51 10.51
N ILE A 85 0.60 8.25 10.95
CA ILE A 85 -0.43 9.30 11.07
C ILE A 85 -0.02 10.36 12.10
N ALA A 86 0.56 9.96 13.23
CA ALA A 86 1.07 10.89 14.23
C ALA A 86 2.20 11.75 13.68
N HIS A 87 3.10 11.17 12.88
CA HIS A 87 4.23 11.86 12.28
C HIS A 87 3.78 12.83 11.17
N GLU A 88 2.84 12.45 10.31
CA GLU A 88 2.28 13.35 9.27
C GLU A 88 1.57 14.55 9.88
N ARG A 89 0.85 14.36 10.99
CA ARG A 89 0.22 15.47 11.74
C ARG A 89 1.24 16.41 12.38
N GLN A 90 2.42 15.90 12.73
CA GLN A 90 3.52 16.70 13.27
C GLN A 90 4.29 17.43 12.17
N SER A 91 4.49 16.80 11.01
CA SER A 91 5.25 17.34 9.87
C SER A 91 4.50 18.40 9.04
N GLN A 92 3.23 18.71 9.36
CA GLN A 92 2.56 19.91 8.84
C GLN A 92 3.09 21.22 9.46
N GLY A 93 4.04 21.15 10.40
CA GLY A 93 5.01 22.20 10.66
C GLY A 93 6.41 21.59 10.57
N ASP A 94 7.29 22.20 9.75
CA ASP A 94 8.73 21.93 9.61
C ASP A 94 9.33 20.83 10.54
N GLN A 95 9.89 19.75 9.99
CA GLN A 95 11.29 19.31 10.24
C GLN A 95 11.68 17.88 9.78
N GLU A 96 12.97 17.84 9.40
CA GLU A 96 13.98 16.77 9.37
C GLU A 96 13.65 15.42 10.05
N ILE A 97 13.71 14.33 9.27
CA ILE A 97 13.48 12.97 9.76
C ILE A 97 14.64 12.53 10.67
N LYS A 98 14.44 12.55 11.99
CA LYS A 98 15.35 11.90 12.95
C LYS A 98 15.06 10.40 12.99
N VAL A 99 15.80 9.63 12.21
CA VAL A 99 15.77 8.15 12.26
C VAL A 99 16.39 7.68 13.59
N PRO A 100 15.68 6.89 14.42
CA PRO A 100 16.24 6.33 15.63
C PRO A 100 17.48 5.48 15.35
N ARG A 101 18.55 5.71 16.13
CA ARG A 101 19.89 5.12 15.91
C ARG A 101 19.92 3.58 15.84
N TYR A 102 18.92 2.90 16.39
CA TYR A 102 18.80 1.44 16.33
C TYR A 102 18.35 0.90 14.97
N LEU A 103 17.72 1.73 14.12
CA LEU A 103 17.34 1.35 12.74
C LEU A 103 18.49 1.50 11.73
N LEU A 104 19.56 2.24 12.08
CA LEU A 104 20.74 2.44 11.23
C LEU A 104 21.78 1.31 11.34
N ARG A 105 21.55 0.30 12.18
CA ARG A 105 22.58 -0.71 12.51
C ARG A 105 22.61 -1.93 11.60
N GLN A 106 21.73 -2.04 10.59
CA GLN A 106 21.63 -3.24 9.75
C GLN A 106 22.21 -3.11 8.33
N VAL A 107 22.89 -2.01 7.99
CA VAL A 107 23.35 -1.78 6.61
C VAL A 107 24.87 -1.93 6.42
N ASP A 108 25.67 -2.08 7.49
CA ASP A 108 27.15 -2.05 7.39
C ASP A 108 27.86 -3.42 7.39
N GLU A 109 27.17 -4.56 7.34
CA GLU A 109 27.84 -5.89 7.40
C GLU A 109 27.88 -6.66 6.07
N ARG A 110 27.83 -5.98 4.90
CA ARG A 110 27.91 -6.65 3.58
C ARG A 110 28.81 -5.98 2.54
N ASN A 111 29.87 -5.29 2.93
CA ASN A 111 30.91 -4.87 1.98
C ASN A 111 32.29 -4.87 2.67
N ASP A 112 32.81 -6.05 2.98
CA ASP A 112 34.25 -6.25 3.13
C ASP A 112 34.57 -7.72 2.83
N ASP A 113 34.73 -8.01 1.55
CA ASP A 113 35.55 -9.13 1.06
C ASP A 113 35.92 -8.81 -0.40
N THR A 114 37.01 -8.07 -0.56
CA THR A 114 37.82 -8.02 -1.79
C THR A 114 39.28 -8.05 -1.40
#